data_AF-A0A068WEF7-F1
#
_entry.id   AF-A0A068WEF7-F1
#
_cell.length_a   1.000
_cell.length_b   1.000
_cell.length_c   1.000
_cell.angle_alpha   90.00
_cell.angle_beta   90.00
_cell.angle_gamma   90.00
#
_symmetry.space_group_name_H-M   'P 1'
#
loop_
_entity.id
_entity.type
_entity.pdbx_description
1 polymer ?
#
loop_
_entity_poly.entity_id
_entity_poly.type
_entity_poly.pdbx_seq_one_letter_code
_entity_poly.pdbx_strand_id
1 'polypeptide(L)'
;MTLHATDTRDLLKGFVGSFQLFASGCQDAYYWLNRFDADPLPEEAQTSLQHQFEKLVVLDYVIRNTDRGNDNWLIRYEPPEVPAPSSEGGTVAKLIDHGDDIPDSVQPGIPKVTVVAIDNGLAFPFKHPDEWRAYPFYWAWLPLAKIPFSDNICNHILPLITNVHFVNELVRDLYKLFKTDPGFDRKTFDKQMAVMRGQILNLQCALRERKTPLQLVQIPVVTVEREKRSITRRLQQVARELLPPNVQLGRAAATALEDEEEACASPSGDELDPPDSPGSGASGGRSYFTSRYSRRPFFTRF
;
A
#
# COMPACT_ATOMS: atom_id res chain seq x y z
N MET A 1 39.89 -44.28 15.01
CA MET A 1 39.41 -42.98 14.53
C MET A 1 38.02 -43.19 13.96
N THR A 2 37.01 -43.04 14.80
CA THR A 2 35.61 -43.20 14.40
C THR A 2 35.10 -41.82 14.06
N LEU A 3 34.87 -41.55 12.77
CA LEU A 3 34.22 -40.32 12.32
C LEU A 3 32.77 -40.36 12.81
N HIS A 4 32.43 -39.47 13.72
CA HIS A 4 31.04 -39.23 14.11
C HIS A 4 30.29 -38.74 12.88
N ALA A 5 29.26 -39.49 12.48
CA ALA A 5 28.27 -39.04 11.52
C ALA A 5 27.61 -37.78 12.08
N THR A 6 27.93 -36.62 11.51
CA THR A 6 27.17 -35.39 11.72
C THR A 6 25.76 -35.63 11.22
N ASP A 7 24.80 -35.51 12.14
CA ASP A 7 23.37 -35.73 11.96
C ASP A 7 22.89 -34.99 10.70
N THR A 8 22.41 -35.72 9.70
CA THR A 8 21.93 -35.19 8.41
C THR A 8 20.73 -34.24 8.55
N ARG A 9 20.21 -34.06 9.76
CA ARG A 9 19.14 -33.11 10.11
C ARG A 9 19.57 -31.65 10.06
N ASP A 10 20.87 -31.35 10.17
CA ASP A 10 21.39 -29.97 10.10
C ASP A 10 21.61 -29.46 8.65
N LEU A 11 21.44 -30.30 7.63
CA LEU A 11 21.76 -29.96 6.24
C LEU A 11 20.67 -29.17 5.49
N LEU A 12 19.45 -29.05 6.04
CA LEU A 12 18.36 -28.30 5.43
C LEU A 12 17.60 -27.49 6.49
N LYS A 13 18.22 -26.41 6.97
CA LYS A 13 17.49 -25.38 7.71
C LYS A 13 16.48 -24.73 6.78
N GLY A 14 15.19 -24.86 7.06
CA GLY A 14 14.14 -24.22 6.27
C GLY A 14 14.32 -22.69 6.26
N PHE A 15 14.21 -22.08 5.08
CA PHE A 15 14.22 -20.63 4.93
C PHE A 15 12.81 -20.09 5.10
N VAL A 16 12.68 -19.06 5.93
CA VAL A 16 11.44 -18.28 6.03
C VAL A 16 11.40 -17.30 4.86
N GLY A 17 10.25 -17.19 4.20
CA GLY A 17 10.05 -16.29 3.08
C GLY A 17 8.58 -16.21 2.67
N SER A 18 8.26 -15.28 1.77
CA SER A 18 6.94 -15.23 1.14
C SER A 18 6.79 -16.39 0.16
N PHE A 19 5.65 -17.08 0.23
CA PHE A 19 5.25 -18.07 -0.75
C PHE A 19 4.02 -17.57 -1.48
N GLN A 20 4.18 -17.15 -2.73
CA GLN A 20 3.10 -16.62 -3.55
C GLN A 20 2.62 -17.69 -4.53
N LEU A 21 1.31 -17.89 -4.63
CA LEU A 21 0.73 -18.79 -5.63
C LEU A 21 1.00 -18.28 -7.05
N PHE A 22 1.35 -19.19 -7.95
CA PHE A 22 1.60 -18.87 -9.35
C PHE A 22 0.30 -18.56 -10.10
N ALA A 23 0.29 -17.47 -10.86
CA ALA A 23 -0.86 -17.04 -11.66
C ALA A 23 -0.66 -17.45 -13.13
N SER A 24 -1.25 -18.57 -13.55
CA SER A 24 -1.15 -19.07 -14.92
C SER A 24 -1.98 -18.24 -15.91
N GLY A 25 -1.51 -18.16 -17.16
CA GLY A 25 -2.22 -17.49 -18.25
C GLY A 25 -2.20 -15.95 -18.17
N CYS A 26 -1.34 -15.40 -17.34
CA CYS A 26 -1.14 -13.96 -17.19
C CYS A 26 0.09 -13.51 -17.99
N GLN A 27 0.06 -12.28 -18.51
CA GLN A 27 1.22 -11.57 -19.06
C GLN A 27 1.38 -10.23 -18.34
N ASP A 28 2.56 -9.61 -18.44
CA ASP A 28 2.76 -8.28 -17.89
C ASP A 28 1.73 -7.27 -18.45
N ALA A 29 1.35 -6.28 -17.63
CA ALA A 29 0.35 -5.33 -18.04
C ALA A 29 0.83 -4.46 -19.20
N TYR A 30 2.14 -4.16 -19.28
CA TYR A 30 2.74 -3.43 -20.39
C TYR A 30 2.42 -4.09 -21.75
N TYR A 31 2.58 -5.41 -21.86
CA TYR A 31 2.26 -6.20 -23.04
C TYR A 31 0.80 -6.00 -23.48
N TRP A 32 -0.14 -6.16 -22.56
CA TRP A 32 -1.57 -6.07 -22.87
C TRP A 32 -2.03 -4.65 -23.16
N LEU A 33 -1.56 -3.66 -22.40
CA LEU A 33 -1.92 -2.25 -22.60
C LEU A 33 -1.50 -1.77 -23.99
N ASN A 34 -0.29 -2.10 -24.44
CA ASN A 34 0.16 -1.77 -25.81
C ASN A 34 -0.73 -2.42 -26.88
N ARG A 35 -1.24 -3.63 -26.61
CA ARG A 35 -2.11 -4.35 -27.54
C ARG A 35 -3.51 -3.74 -27.58
N PHE A 36 -4.03 -3.29 -26.44
CA PHE A 36 -5.32 -2.61 -26.35
C PHE A 36 -5.30 -1.21 -26.97
N ASP A 37 -4.14 -0.54 -26.99
CA ASP A 37 -3.98 0.72 -27.73
C ASP A 37 -4.07 0.50 -29.25
N ALA A 38 -3.58 -0.64 -29.75
CA ALA A 38 -3.64 -0.99 -31.17
C ALA A 38 -4.99 -1.61 -31.59
N ASP A 39 -5.57 -2.46 -30.74
CA ASP A 39 -6.84 -3.16 -30.95
C ASP A 39 -7.70 -3.03 -29.67
N PRO A 40 -8.57 -2.01 -29.60
CA PRO A 40 -9.35 -1.71 -28.41
C PRO A 40 -10.25 -2.87 -27.98
N LEU A 41 -10.27 -3.13 -26.68
CA LEU A 41 -11.15 -4.11 -26.06
C LEU A 41 -12.64 -3.82 -26.34
N PRO A 42 -13.53 -4.83 -26.37
CA PRO A 42 -14.97 -4.62 -26.27
C PRO A 42 -15.35 -3.84 -25.00
N GLU A 43 -16.45 -3.07 -25.04
CA GLU A 43 -16.87 -2.18 -23.94
C GLU A 43 -17.01 -2.90 -22.59
N GLU A 44 -17.53 -4.13 -22.60
CA GLU A 44 -17.68 -4.97 -21.42
C GLU A 44 -16.31 -5.33 -20.79
N ALA A 45 -15.34 -5.68 -21.64
CA ALA A 45 -13.98 -6.00 -21.20
C ALA A 45 -13.21 -4.76 -20.74
N GLN A 46 -13.42 -3.60 -21.39
CA GLN A 46 -12.88 -2.33 -20.92
C GLN A 46 -13.40 -1.97 -19.53
N THR A 47 -14.71 -2.14 -19.31
CA THR A 47 -15.34 -1.93 -18.00
C THR A 47 -14.78 -2.89 -16.95
N SER A 48 -14.61 -4.17 -17.30
CA SER A 48 -13.96 -5.16 -16.43
C SER A 48 -12.52 -4.77 -16.09
N LEU A 49 -11.72 -4.33 -17.07
CA LEU A 49 -10.35 -3.86 -16.86
C LEU A 49 -10.33 -2.66 -15.93
N GLN A 50 -11.20 -1.67 -16.13
CA GLN A 50 -11.28 -0.48 -15.27
C GLN A 50 -11.60 -0.86 -13.82
N HIS A 51 -12.58 -1.73 -13.59
CA HIS A 51 -12.92 -2.18 -12.23
C HIS A 51 -11.77 -2.95 -11.55
N GLN A 52 -11.01 -3.74 -12.30
CA GLN A 52 -9.83 -4.44 -11.77
C GLN A 52 -8.67 -3.49 -11.49
N PHE A 53 -8.47 -2.51 -12.37
CA PHE A 53 -7.49 -1.44 -12.21
C PHE A 53 -7.74 -0.60 -10.95
N GLU A 54 -8.99 -0.24 -10.68
CA GLU A 54 -9.35 0.49 -9.46
C GLU A 54 -8.98 -0.27 -8.18
N LYS A 55 -9.10 -1.60 -8.19
CA LYS A 55 -8.68 -2.44 -7.04
C LYS A 55 -7.17 -2.42 -6.86
N LEU A 56 -6.40 -2.47 -7.95
CA LEU A 56 -4.93 -2.32 -7.92
C LEU A 56 -4.54 -0.96 -7.34
N VAL A 57 -5.17 0.12 -7.80
CA VAL A 57 -4.96 1.49 -7.29
C VAL A 57 -5.22 1.56 -5.79
N VAL A 58 -6.34 1.03 -5.32
CA VAL A 58 -6.68 1.02 -3.89
C VAL A 58 -5.64 0.25 -3.08
N LEU A 59 -5.25 -0.95 -3.53
CA LEU A 59 -4.23 -1.76 -2.87
C LEU A 59 -2.91 -1.00 -2.76
N ASP A 60 -2.34 -0.57 -3.88
CA ASP A 60 -1.04 0.08 -3.94
C ASP A 60 -1.02 1.39 -3.16
N TYR A 61 -2.11 2.15 -3.19
CA TYR A 61 -2.20 3.40 -2.45
C TYR A 61 -2.24 3.14 -0.94
N VAL A 62 -3.06 2.22 -0.46
CA VAL A 62 -3.18 1.91 0.98
C VAL A 62 -1.85 1.43 1.55
N ILE A 63 -1.16 0.51 0.88
CA ILE A 63 0.13 -0.03 1.34
C ILE A 63 1.31 0.90 1.02
N ARG A 64 1.08 1.99 0.28
CA ARG A 64 2.09 2.86 -0.33
C ARG A 64 3.20 2.04 -0.98
N ASN A 65 2.85 1.28 -2.01
CA ASN A 65 3.83 0.55 -2.81
C ASN A 65 4.82 1.55 -3.44
N THR A 66 6.12 1.24 -3.32
CA THR A 66 7.22 2.08 -3.82
C THR A 66 7.81 1.58 -5.13
N ASP A 67 7.36 0.42 -5.61
CA ASP A 67 7.93 -0.24 -6.79
C ASP A 67 6.87 -0.87 -7.71
N ARG A 68 5.76 -0.15 -7.93
CA ARG A 68 4.76 -0.58 -8.91
C ARG A 68 5.06 -0.03 -10.30
N GLY A 69 5.89 -0.74 -11.06
CA GLY A 69 6.01 -0.63 -12.52
C GLY A 69 4.86 -1.33 -13.25
N ASN A 70 4.72 -1.11 -14.57
CA ASN A 70 3.70 -1.80 -15.41
C ASN A 70 4.06 -3.24 -15.78
N ASP A 71 5.27 -3.65 -15.47
CA ASP A 71 5.79 -5.01 -15.44
C ASP A 71 5.43 -5.76 -14.14
N ASN A 72 5.22 -5.03 -13.04
CA ASN A 72 4.96 -5.61 -11.71
C ASN A 72 3.47 -5.87 -11.43
N TRP A 73 2.60 -5.81 -12.43
CA TRP A 73 1.23 -6.32 -12.34
C TRP A 73 0.87 -6.98 -13.66
N LEU A 74 0.08 -8.05 -13.57
CA LEU A 74 -0.22 -8.90 -14.70
C LEU A 74 -1.68 -8.73 -15.12
N ILE A 75 -1.94 -8.94 -16.40
CA ILE A 75 -3.28 -9.01 -16.97
C ILE A 75 -3.49 -10.42 -17.55
N ARG A 76 -4.64 -11.01 -17.25
CA ARG A 76 -5.21 -12.14 -17.98
C ARG A 76 -6.45 -11.66 -18.71
N TYR A 77 -6.46 -11.83 -20.03
CA TYR A 77 -7.59 -11.50 -20.88
C TYR A 77 -8.15 -12.78 -21.50
N GLU A 78 -9.45 -13.01 -21.27
CA GLU A 78 -10.23 -14.10 -21.81
C GLU A 78 -11.17 -13.49 -22.87
N PRO A 79 -10.88 -13.66 -24.18
CA PRO A 79 -11.72 -13.09 -25.24
C PRO A 79 -13.10 -13.76 -25.26
N PRO A 80 -14.10 -13.13 -25.90
CA PRO A 80 -15.42 -13.76 -26.01
C PRO A 80 -15.30 -15.07 -26.79
N GLU A 81 -15.99 -16.12 -26.32
CA GLU A 81 -16.06 -17.37 -27.08
C GLU A 81 -16.79 -17.11 -28.40
N VAL A 82 -16.05 -17.05 -29.50
CA VAL A 82 -16.65 -17.01 -30.84
C VAL A 82 -17.16 -18.42 -31.14
N PRO A 83 -18.45 -18.62 -31.48
CA PRO A 83 -18.91 -19.91 -31.97
C PRO A 83 -18.06 -20.27 -33.19
N ALA A 84 -17.36 -21.40 -33.15
CA ALA A 84 -16.58 -21.87 -34.29
C ALA A 84 -17.47 -21.90 -35.54
N PRO A 85 -16.97 -21.49 -36.73
CA PRO A 85 -17.74 -21.64 -37.95
C PRO A 85 -18.03 -23.13 -38.14
N SER A 86 -19.30 -23.50 -38.02
CA SER A 86 -19.79 -24.83 -38.36
C SER A 86 -19.37 -25.13 -39.79
N SER A 87 -18.40 -26.03 -39.93
CA SER A 87 -17.93 -26.47 -41.23
C SER A 87 -19.05 -27.28 -41.88
N GLU A 88 -19.79 -26.68 -42.82
CA GLU A 88 -20.71 -27.42 -43.67
C GLU A 88 -19.91 -28.26 -44.68
N GLY A 89 -20.13 -29.57 -44.66
CA GLY A 89 -19.52 -30.49 -45.63
C GLY A 89 -19.81 -31.98 -45.44
N GLY A 90 -21.07 -32.41 -45.64
CA GLY A 90 -21.49 -33.81 -45.95
C GLY A 90 -21.59 -34.79 -44.77
N THR A 91 -22.58 -35.66 -44.58
CA THR A 91 -23.61 -36.22 -45.47
C THR A 91 -24.78 -36.71 -44.59
N VAL A 92 -26.00 -36.62 -45.11
CA VAL A 92 -27.26 -37.07 -44.50
C VAL A 92 -27.30 -38.59 -44.32
N ALA A 93 -27.60 -39.08 -43.10
CA ALA A 93 -28.62 -40.11 -42.80
C ALA A 93 -28.40 -40.82 -41.44
N LYS A 94 -29.23 -40.52 -40.43
CA LYS A 94 -30.11 -41.53 -39.79
C LYS A 94 -31.15 -40.89 -38.87
N LEU A 95 -32.33 -41.48 -38.95
CA LEU A 95 -33.67 -41.09 -38.51
C LEU A 95 -33.98 -41.39 -37.02
N ILE A 96 -34.74 -40.48 -36.38
CA ILE A 96 -35.84 -40.61 -35.37
C ILE A 96 -35.42 -41.20 -33.98
N ASP A 97 -35.75 -40.69 -32.78
CA ASP A 97 -37.06 -40.31 -32.20
C ASP A 97 -36.94 -39.69 -30.78
N HIS A 98 -37.95 -38.89 -30.39
CA HIS A 98 -38.38 -38.42 -29.05
C HIS A 98 -37.67 -37.23 -28.33
N GLY A 99 -38.42 -36.12 -28.25
CA GLY A 99 -38.73 -35.41 -26.99
C GLY A 99 -37.73 -34.36 -26.49
N ASP A 100 -38.17 -33.10 -26.51
CA ASP A 100 -37.78 -31.98 -25.63
C ASP A 100 -36.32 -31.90 -25.17
N ASP A 101 -35.56 -31.04 -25.84
CA ASP A 101 -34.71 -30.01 -25.22
C ASP A 101 -33.92 -29.34 -26.35
N ILE A 102 -34.41 -28.18 -26.80
CA ILE A 102 -33.59 -27.23 -27.56
C ILE A 102 -32.43 -26.88 -26.61
N PRO A 103 -31.16 -27.17 -26.94
CA PRO A 103 -30.07 -26.70 -26.10
C PRO A 103 -30.11 -25.18 -26.17
N ASP A 104 -30.47 -24.61 -25.04
CA ASP A 104 -30.45 -23.18 -24.74
C ASP A 104 -29.19 -22.58 -25.37
N SER A 105 -29.40 -21.54 -26.16
CA SER A 105 -28.36 -20.79 -26.86
C SER A 105 -27.12 -20.67 -25.98
N VAL A 106 -25.99 -21.23 -26.43
CA VAL A 106 -24.68 -20.99 -25.81
C VAL A 106 -24.46 -19.48 -25.89
N GLN A 107 -24.77 -18.76 -24.81
CA GLN A 107 -24.46 -17.35 -24.71
C GLN A 107 -22.95 -17.23 -24.87
N PRO A 108 -22.45 -16.45 -25.84
CA PRO A 108 -21.01 -16.21 -25.95
C PRO A 108 -20.48 -15.77 -24.58
N GLY A 109 -19.43 -16.43 -24.10
CA GLY A 109 -18.83 -16.07 -22.82
C GLY A 109 -18.49 -14.58 -22.79
N ILE A 110 -18.95 -13.86 -21.75
CA ILE A 110 -18.68 -12.43 -21.58
C ILE A 110 -17.16 -12.25 -21.49
N PRO A 111 -16.55 -11.39 -22.33
CA PRO A 111 -15.10 -11.21 -22.32
C PRO A 111 -14.63 -10.67 -20.98
N LYS A 112 -13.62 -11.33 -20.39
CA LYS A 112 -13.22 -11.10 -19.00
C LYS A 112 -11.77 -10.68 -18.91
N VAL A 113 -11.54 -9.60 -18.17
CA VAL A 113 -10.19 -9.12 -17.84
C VAL A 113 -9.97 -9.28 -16.34
N THR A 114 -8.86 -9.90 -15.95
CA THR A 114 -8.41 -10.04 -14.56
C THR A 114 -7.05 -9.40 -14.38
N VAL A 115 -6.89 -8.59 -13.34
CA VAL A 115 -5.59 -8.02 -12.93
C VAL A 115 -5.03 -8.81 -11.75
N VAL A 116 -3.73 -9.07 -11.76
CA VAL A 116 -3.00 -9.74 -10.68
C VAL A 116 -1.85 -8.86 -10.21
N ALA A 117 -1.93 -8.35 -8.99
CA ALA A 117 -0.88 -7.56 -8.36
C ALA A 117 0.19 -8.49 -7.77
N ILE A 118 1.32 -8.60 -8.46
CA ILE A 118 2.47 -9.40 -8.00
C ILE A 118 3.53 -8.49 -7.38
N ASP A 119 4.64 -9.06 -6.91
CA ASP A 119 5.81 -8.29 -6.46
C ASP A 119 5.48 -7.10 -5.53
N ASN A 120 4.99 -7.42 -4.34
CA ASN A 120 4.59 -6.43 -3.34
C ASN A 120 5.66 -6.24 -2.24
N GLY A 121 6.91 -6.65 -2.51
CA GLY A 121 7.98 -6.71 -1.51
C GLY A 121 8.43 -5.33 -1.02
N LEU A 122 8.25 -4.29 -1.82
CA LEU A 122 8.68 -2.91 -1.52
C LEU A 122 7.48 -2.00 -1.18
N ALA A 123 6.69 -2.42 -0.18
CA ALA A 123 5.54 -1.70 0.36
C ALA A 123 5.69 -1.45 1.88
N PHE A 124 4.70 -0.77 2.48
CA PHE A 124 4.68 -0.38 3.89
C PHE A 124 5.90 0.43 4.34
N PRO A 125 6.18 1.58 3.72
CA PRO A 125 7.29 2.43 4.16
C PRO A 125 6.97 3.07 5.53
N PHE A 126 7.99 3.25 6.36
CA PHE A 126 7.84 3.89 7.67
C PHE A 126 7.73 5.42 7.60
N LYS A 127 8.01 6.02 6.44
CA LYS A 127 7.78 7.43 6.15
C LYS A 127 7.42 7.60 4.67
N HIS A 128 6.77 8.70 4.31
CA HIS A 128 6.67 9.06 2.90
C HIS A 128 8.07 9.29 2.31
N PRO A 129 8.32 8.92 1.05
CA PRO A 129 9.59 9.19 0.42
C PRO A 129 9.95 10.67 0.41
N ASP A 130 11.24 10.96 0.54
CA ASP A 130 11.75 12.31 0.42
C ASP A 130 11.66 12.78 -1.05
N GLU A 131 11.51 14.08 -1.30
CA GLU A 131 11.23 14.63 -2.64
C GLU A 131 12.27 14.28 -3.71
N TRP A 132 13.52 13.99 -3.32
CA TRP A 132 14.59 13.59 -4.24
C TRP A 132 14.48 12.13 -4.72
N ARG A 133 13.58 11.34 -4.12
CA ARG A 133 13.26 9.97 -4.56
C ARG A 133 11.76 9.70 -4.44
N ALA A 134 11.03 10.09 -5.48
CA ALA A 134 9.56 10.17 -5.41
C ALA A 134 8.82 8.82 -5.35
N TYR A 135 9.44 7.71 -5.80
CA TYR A 135 8.81 6.38 -5.96
C TYR A 135 7.34 6.48 -6.44
N PRO A 136 7.16 6.92 -7.70
CA PRO A 136 5.84 7.19 -8.23
C PRO A 136 5.06 5.90 -8.46
N PHE A 137 3.74 6.01 -8.49
CA PHE A 137 2.88 4.94 -8.98
C PHE A 137 2.87 4.98 -10.51
N TYR A 138 3.49 4.01 -11.20
CA TYR A 138 3.62 4.08 -12.66
C TYR A 138 2.27 4.01 -13.40
N TRP A 139 1.29 3.35 -12.80
CA TRP A 139 -0.06 3.34 -13.34
C TRP A 139 -0.73 4.72 -13.37
N ALA A 140 -0.24 5.73 -12.64
CA ALA A 140 -0.83 7.06 -12.61
C ALA A 140 -0.74 7.78 -13.97
N TRP A 141 0.18 7.37 -14.84
CA TRP A 141 0.33 7.91 -16.19
C TRP A 141 -0.59 7.26 -17.23
N LEU A 142 -1.25 6.16 -16.88
CA LEU A 142 -2.14 5.45 -17.80
C LEU A 142 -3.43 6.23 -18.04
N PRO A 143 -4.06 6.10 -19.23
CA PRO A 143 -5.39 6.65 -19.48
C PRO A 143 -6.44 6.21 -18.45
N LEU A 144 -6.34 4.96 -17.97
CA LEU A 144 -7.19 4.38 -16.91
C LEU A 144 -7.20 5.21 -15.62
N ALA A 145 -6.08 5.87 -15.29
CA ALA A 145 -5.95 6.70 -14.09
C ALA A 145 -6.62 8.07 -14.20
N LYS A 146 -7.08 8.45 -15.40
CA LYS A 146 -7.82 9.70 -15.66
C LYS A 146 -9.34 9.53 -15.55
N ILE A 147 -9.82 8.30 -15.35
CA ILE A 147 -11.23 7.99 -15.18
C ILE A 147 -11.58 8.10 -13.67
N PRO A 148 -12.70 8.78 -13.30
CA PRO A 148 -13.15 8.84 -11.91
C PRO A 148 -13.44 7.46 -11.32
N PHE A 149 -13.24 7.31 -10.00
CA PHE A 149 -13.60 6.07 -9.31
C PHE A 149 -15.08 5.72 -9.47
N SER A 150 -15.34 4.50 -9.92
CA SER A 150 -16.66 3.93 -10.15
C SER A 150 -17.51 3.84 -8.88
N ASP A 151 -18.84 3.76 -9.07
CA ASP A 151 -19.76 3.45 -7.97
C ASP A 151 -19.42 2.11 -7.30
N ASN A 152 -18.96 1.14 -8.10
CA ASN A 152 -18.62 -0.20 -7.64
C ASN A 152 -17.51 -0.14 -6.57
N ILE A 153 -16.36 0.48 -6.89
CA ILE A 153 -15.25 0.55 -5.94
C ILE A 153 -15.58 1.46 -4.75
N CYS A 154 -16.29 2.57 -4.97
CA CYS A 154 -16.72 3.47 -3.91
C CYS A 154 -17.62 2.75 -2.89
N ASN A 155 -18.66 2.07 -3.36
CA ASN A 155 -19.61 1.35 -2.51
C ASN A 155 -18.96 0.16 -1.80
N HIS A 156 -17.97 -0.48 -2.42
CA HIS A 156 -17.27 -1.61 -1.83
C HIS A 156 -16.25 -1.18 -0.75
N ILE A 157 -15.43 -0.16 -1.03
CA ILE A 157 -14.27 0.19 -0.20
C ILE A 157 -14.63 1.22 0.88
N LEU A 158 -15.44 2.24 0.57
CA LEU A 158 -15.69 3.35 1.47
C LEU A 158 -16.29 2.93 2.83
N PRO A 159 -17.24 1.98 2.92
CA PRO A 159 -17.76 1.50 4.20
C PRO A 159 -16.69 0.82 5.07
N LEU A 160 -15.74 0.11 4.44
CA LEU A 160 -14.67 -0.59 5.15
C LEU A 160 -13.67 0.41 5.74
N ILE A 161 -13.14 1.31 4.91
CA ILE A 161 -12.06 2.20 5.34
C ILE A 161 -12.54 3.35 6.22
N THR A 162 -13.83 3.71 6.18
CA THR A 162 -14.43 4.70 7.11
C THR A 162 -14.69 4.10 8.49
N ASN A 163 -14.85 2.78 8.58
CA ASN A 163 -15.10 2.10 9.84
C ASN A 163 -13.81 1.98 10.67
N VAL A 164 -13.76 2.72 11.78
CA VAL A 164 -12.62 2.73 12.70
C VAL A 164 -12.33 1.34 13.29
N HIS A 165 -13.35 0.50 13.52
CA HIS A 165 -13.14 -0.86 14.00
C HIS A 165 -12.43 -1.73 12.95
N PHE A 166 -12.86 -1.66 11.69
CA PHE A 166 -12.22 -2.38 10.59
C PHE A 166 -10.74 -1.99 10.45
N VAL A 167 -10.44 -0.68 10.41
CA VAL A 167 -9.05 -0.21 10.31
C VAL A 167 -8.21 -0.67 11.51
N ASN A 168 -8.79 -0.71 12.71
CA ASN A 168 -8.09 -1.19 13.91
C ASN A 168 -7.90 -2.72 13.95
N GLU A 169 -8.80 -3.50 13.37
CA GLU A 169 -8.59 -4.94 13.14
C GLU A 169 -7.47 -5.16 12.13
N LEU A 170 -7.51 -4.46 10.97
CA LEU A 170 -6.46 -4.53 9.95
C LEU A 170 -5.07 -4.23 10.53
N VAL A 171 -4.94 -3.15 11.31
CA VAL A 171 -3.67 -2.81 11.99
C VAL A 171 -3.24 -3.91 12.97
N ARG A 172 -4.17 -4.56 13.66
CA ARG A 172 -3.84 -5.67 14.58
C ARG A 172 -3.38 -6.91 13.82
N ASP A 173 -3.99 -7.23 12.69
CA ASP A 173 -3.58 -8.37 11.88
C ASP A 173 -2.21 -8.14 11.24
N LEU A 174 -1.95 -6.92 10.75
CA LEU A 174 -0.60 -6.51 10.31
C LEU A 174 0.41 -6.58 11.46
N TYR A 175 0.04 -6.17 12.68
CA TYR A 175 0.91 -6.29 13.84
C TYR A 175 1.27 -7.75 14.15
N LYS A 176 0.29 -8.67 14.12
CA LYS A 176 0.52 -10.10 14.34
C LYS A 176 1.49 -10.66 13.28
N LEU A 177 1.31 -10.26 12.02
CA LEU A 177 2.17 -10.68 10.91
C LEU A 177 3.58 -10.10 11.05
N PHE A 178 3.74 -8.79 11.20
CA PHE A 178 5.07 -8.16 11.17
C PHE A 178 5.90 -8.53 12.40
N LYS A 179 5.25 -8.80 13.55
CA LYS A 179 5.92 -9.25 14.77
C LYS A 179 6.59 -10.62 14.63
N THR A 180 6.26 -11.42 13.62
CA THR A 180 6.95 -12.71 13.42
C THR A 180 8.39 -12.53 12.94
N ASP A 181 8.75 -11.35 12.41
CA ASP A 181 10.12 -11.05 12.03
C ASP A 181 11.02 -10.86 13.27
N PRO A 182 12.20 -11.52 13.36
CA PRO A 182 13.11 -11.36 14.50
C PRO A 182 13.64 -9.93 14.68
N GLY A 183 13.71 -9.14 13.61
CA GLY A 183 14.13 -7.74 13.60
C GLY A 183 12.98 -6.75 13.78
N PHE A 184 11.78 -7.22 14.15
CA PHE A 184 10.62 -6.36 14.34
C PHE A 184 10.86 -5.27 15.40
N ASP A 185 10.76 -4.00 14.97
CA ASP A 185 10.76 -2.84 15.86
C ASP A 185 9.36 -2.20 15.93
N ARG A 186 8.85 -2.07 17.16
CA ARG A 186 7.52 -1.52 17.42
C ARG A 186 7.43 -0.05 16.99
N LYS A 187 8.48 0.75 17.17
CA LYS A 187 8.45 2.18 16.79
C LYS A 187 8.33 2.33 15.28
N THR A 188 9.06 1.53 14.51
CA THR A 188 9.01 1.47 13.05
C THR A 188 7.64 1.02 12.57
N PHE A 189 7.08 -0.03 13.17
CA PHE A 189 5.71 -0.46 12.88
C PHE A 189 4.68 0.65 13.10
N ASP A 190 4.75 1.35 14.23
CA ASP A 190 3.80 2.43 14.53
C ASP A 190 3.88 3.56 13.49
N LYS A 191 5.10 3.86 12.99
CA LYS A 191 5.33 4.81 11.89
C LYS A 191 4.77 4.31 10.55
N GLN A 192 5.00 3.04 10.19
CA GLN A 192 4.39 2.42 8.99
C GLN A 192 2.87 2.54 9.03
N MET A 193 2.26 2.25 10.18
CA MET A 193 0.81 2.36 10.33
C MET A 193 0.31 3.82 10.31
N ALA A 194 1.15 4.78 10.70
CA ALA A 194 0.82 6.19 10.60
C ALA A 194 0.78 6.66 9.14
N VAL A 195 1.70 6.17 8.30
CA VAL A 195 1.67 6.37 6.84
C VAL A 195 0.42 5.72 6.25
N MET A 196 0.16 4.44 6.54
CA MET A 196 -1.03 3.72 6.03
C MET A 196 -2.34 4.43 6.40
N ARG A 197 -2.47 4.94 7.63
CA ARG A 197 -3.65 5.71 8.05
C ARG A 197 -3.79 7.03 7.28
N GLY A 198 -2.68 7.70 6.99
CA GLY A 198 -2.68 8.89 6.13
C GLY A 198 -3.13 8.59 4.69
N GLN A 199 -2.65 7.47 4.12
CA GLN A 199 -3.11 6.99 2.82
C GLN A 199 -4.61 6.67 2.84
N ILE A 200 -5.09 5.97 3.86
CA ILE A 200 -6.51 5.68 4.03
C ILE A 200 -7.34 6.98 4.10
N LEU A 201 -6.87 8.00 4.84
CA LEU A 201 -7.55 9.29 4.95
C LEU A 201 -7.68 9.98 3.58
N ASN A 202 -6.59 10.06 2.82
CA ASN A 202 -6.62 10.66 1.49
C ASN A 202 -7.52 9.87 0.52
N LEU A 203 -7.46 8.54 0.57
CA LEU A 203 -8.31 7.67 -0.23
C LEU A 203 -9.79 7.86 0.10
N GLN A 204 -10.16 7.96 1.38
CA GLN A 204 -11.54 8.27 1.78
C GLN A 204 -12.04 9.57 1.14
N CYS A 205 -11.24 10.64 1.20
CA CYS A 205 -11.60 11.92 0.59
C CYS A 205 -11.77 11.80 -0.92
N ALA A 206 -10.84 11.12 -1.59
CA ALA A 206 -10.90 10.91 -3.04
C ALA A 206 -12.12 10.10 -3.49
N LEU A 207 -12.48 9.03 -2.76
CA LEU A 207 -13.65 8.21 -3.07
C LEU A 207 -14.96 8.99 -2.84
N ARG A 208 -15.05 9.79 -1.75
CA ARG A 208 -16.24 10.63 -1.49
C ARG A 208 -16.44 11.71 -2.56
N GLU A 209 -15.35 12.32 -3.02
CA GLU A 209 -15.37 13.40 -4.01
C GLU A 209 -15.36 12.89 -5.47
N ARG A 210 -15.40 11.57 -5.70
CA ARG A 210 -15.32 10.97 -7.04
C ARG A 210 -14.13 11.46 -7.86
N LYS A 211 -12.97 11.53 -7.20
CA LYS A 211 -11.70 11.85 -7.87
C LYS A 211 -11.26 10.70 -8.77
N THR A 212 -10.33 11.01 -9.65
CA THR A 212 -9.60 10.01 -10.44
C THR A 212 -8.39 9.47 -9.65
N PRO A 213 -7.85 8.29 -10.00
CA PRO A 213 -6.58 7.80 -9.45
C PRO A 213 -5.42 8.81 -9.60
N LEU A 214 -5.34 9.51 -10.73
CA LEU A 214 -4.35 10.57 -10.95
C LEU A 214 -4.52 11.74 -9.97
N GLN A 215 -5.76 12.16 -9.71
CA GLN A 215 -6.02 13.21 -8.73
C GLN A 215 -5.73 12.76 -7.30
N LEU A 216 -5.97 11.49 -6.96
CA LEU A 216 -5.63 10.91 -5.66
C LEU A 216 -4.14 11.00 -5.36
N VAL A 217 -3.26 10.67 -6.32
CA VAL A 217 -1.81 10.75 -6.12
C VAL A 217 -1.26 12.18 -6.07
N GLN A 218 -2.05 13.16 -6.49
CA GLN A 218 -1.73 14.59 -6.39
C GLN A 218 -2.15 15.20 -5.05
N ILE A 219 -2.93 14.50 -4.23
CA ILE A 219 -3.29 14.96 -2.89
C ILE A 219 -2.02 15.02 -2.03
N PRO A 220 -1.77 16.12 -1.30
CA PRO A 220 -0.63 16.21 -0.39
C PRO A 220 -0.58 15.02 0.58
N VAL A 221 0.62 14.48 0.77
CA VAL A 221 0.83 13.35 1.68
C VAL A 221 0.56 13.75 3.12
N VAL A 222 -0.07 12.85 3.87
CA VAL A 222 -0.39 13.03 5.29
C VAL A 222 0.07 11.79 6.05
N THR A 223 0.44 11.97 7.32
CA THR A 223 0.72 10.90 8.27
C THR A 223 -0.21 11.08 9.47
N VAL A 224 -0.85 10.01 9.92
CA VAL A 224 -1.79 10.05 11.05
C VAL A 224 -1.26 9.20 12.20
N GLU A 225 -0.63 9.88 13.15
CA GLU A 225 -0.12 9.26 14.37
C GLU A 225 -1.24 9.03 15.37
N ARG A 226 -1.15 7.92 16.12
CA ARG A 226 -2.00 7.74 17.29
C ARG A 226 -1.39 8.54 18.43
N GLU A 227 -2.19 9.42 19.02
CA GLU A 227 -1.79 10.12 20.24
C GLU A 227 -1.42 9.10 21.31
N LYS A 228 -0.17 9.14 21.78
CA LYS A 228 0.26 8.37 22.94
C LYS A 228 -0.43 8.98 24.14
N ARG A 229 -1.53 8.38 24.58
CA ARG A 229 -2.19 8.78 25.83
C ARG A 229 -1.23 8.47 26.97
N SER A 230 -0.46 9.47 27.39
CA SER A 230 0.40 9.39 28.57
C SER A 230 -0.45 9.01 29.77
N ILE A 231 -0.10 7.88 30.41
CA ILE A 231 -0.71 7.44 31.66
C ILE A 231 -0.56 8.55 32.71
N THR A 232 0.59 9.24 32.71
CA THR A 232 0.88 10.40 33.56
C THR A 232 -0.12 11.53 33.33
N ARG A 233 -0.45 11.90 32.08
CA ARG A 233 -1.47 12.93 31.82
C ARG A 233 -2.86 12.52 32.31
N ARG A 234 -3.22 11.24 32.19
CA ARG A 234 -4.49 10.72 32.74
C ARG A 234 -4.50 10.74 34.26
N LEU A 235 -3.43 10.29 34.90
CA LEU A 235 -3.29 10.32 36.36
C LEU A 235 -3.27 11.75 36.88
N GLN A 236 -2.61 12.69 36.19
CA GLN A 236 -2.61 14.11 36.52
C GLN A 236 -4.01 14.75 36.35
N GLN A 237 -4.74 14.38 35.30
CA GLN A 237 -6.10 14.87 35.08
C GLN A 237 -7.06 14.33 36.16
N VAL A 238 -7.01 13.03 36.44
CA VAL A 238 -7.80 12.40 37.51
C VAL A 238 -7.42 12.95 38.88
N ALA A 239 -6.13 13.17 39.16
CA ALA A 239 -5.67 13.78 40.40
C ALA A 239 -6.15 15.23 40.54
N ARG A 240 -6.17 16.03 39.47
CA ARG A 240 -6.74 17.40 39.49
C ARG A 240 -8.25 17.41 39.71
N GLU A 241 -8.97 16.41 39.21
CA GLU A 241 -10.43 16.29 39.39
C GLU A 241 -10.79 15.79 40.81
N LEU A 242 -9.91 15.04 41.47
CA LEU A 242 -10.13 14.49 42.81
C LEU A 242 -9.58 15.37 43.95
N LEU A 243 -8.70 16.33 43.66
CA LEU A 243 -8.12 17.22 44.67
C LEU A 243 -8.93 18.52 44.84
N PRO A 244 -9.20 18.97 46.07
CA PRO A 244 -9.87 20.24 46.31
C PRO A 244 -8.99 21.42 45.84
N PRO A 245 -9.60 22.56 45.44
CA PRO A 245 -8.93 23.65 44.71
C PRO A 245 -7.77 24.36 45.44
N ASN A 246 -7.51 24.01 46.72
CA ASN A 246 -6.50 24.65 47.57
C ASN A 246 -5.25 23.79 47.85
N VAL A 247 -5.07 22.65 47.17
CA VAL A 247 -3.81 21.87 47.28
C VAL A 247 -2.91 22.20 46.09
N GLN A 248 -1.95 23.09 46.28
CA GLN A 248 -0.86 23.28 45.31
C GLN A 248 0.09 22.09 45.38
N LEU A 249 0.07 21.24 44.35
CA LEU A 249 1.06 20.17 44.19
C LEU A 249 2.43 20.83 43.98
N GLY A 250 3.34 20.64 44.94
CA GLY A 250 4.67 21.24 44.91
C GLY A 250 5.40 20.90 43.61
N ARG A 251 5.97 21.94 42.98
CA ARG A 251 6.64 21.91 41.67
C ARG A 251 7.73 20.83 41.53
N ALA A 252 8.23 20.29 42.66
CA ALA A 252 9.25 19.25 42.72
C ALA A 252 8.74 17.83 42.41
N ALA A 253 7.44 17.53 42.58
CA ALA A 253 6.89 16.20 42.28
C ALA A 253 6.58 16.00 40.79
N ALA A 254 6.37 17.09 40.04
CA ALA A 254 6.13 17.05 38.60
C ALA A 254 7.41 16.80 37.81
N THR A 255 8.54 17.39 38.24
CA THR A 255 9.85 17.24 37.59
C THR A 255 10.45 15.84 37.80
N ALA A 256 10.30 15.26 38.99
CA ALA A 256 10.84 13.92 39.29
C ALA A 256 10.19 12.78 38.46
N LEU A 257 8.98 12.99 37.93
CA LEU A 257 8.29 12.02 37.08
C LEU A 257 8.61 12.20 35.58
N GLU A 258 9.03 13.39 35.17
CA GLU A 258 9.49 13.67 33.81
C GLU A 258 10.92 13.12 33.60
N ASP A 259 11.76 13.18 34.63
CA ASP A 259 13.15 12.70 34.60
C ASP A 259 13.25 11.15 34.47
N GLU A 260 12.29 10.38 34.99
CA GLU A 260 12.29 8.90 34.86
C GLU A 260 11.88 8.42 33.46
N GLU A 261 11.07 9.20 32.73
CA GLU A 261 10.67 8.87 31.35
C GLU A 261 11.83 9.14 30.36
N GLU A 262 12.70 10.12 30.68
CA GLU A 262 13.93 10.40 29.92
C GLU A 262 15.06 9.40 30.25
N ALA A 263 15.18 8.92 31.50
CA ALA A 263 16.17 7.91 31.89
C ALA A 263 15.95 6.52 31.22
N CYS A 264 14.70 6.17 30.93
CA CYS A 264 14.36 4.97 30.15
C CYS A 264 14.70 5.11 28.65
N ALA A 265 15.11 6.29 28.20
CA ALA A 265 15.73 6.56 26.90
C ALA A 265 17.25 6.79 27.09
N SER A 266 17.96 5.78 27.58
CA SER A 266 19.42 5.85 27.71
C SER A 266 20.15 5.79 26.35
N PRO A 267 21.37 6.37 26.26
CA PRO A 267 22.00 6.79 25.02
C PRO A 267 22.90 5.71 24.37
N SER A 268 23.20 5.97 23.11
CA SER A 268 24.10 5.29 22.18
C SER A 268 25.45 4.83 22.73
N GLY A 269 25.90 3.66 22.29
CA GLY A 269 27.30 3.26 22.32
C GLY A 269 28.05 3.89 21.14
N ASP A 270 29.11 4.63 21.46
CA ASP A 270 30.13 5.12 20.55
C ASP A 270 31.09 4.00 20.14
N GLU A 271 31.45 3.96 18.86
CA GLU A 271 32.72 3.37 18.41
C GLU A 271 33.51 4.45 17.65
N LEU A 272 34.79 4.53 17.99
CA LEU A 272 35.74 5.61 17.78
C LEU A 272 36.34 5.59 16.37
N ASP A 273 36.67 6.76 15.82
CA ASP A 273 37.84 6.92 14.96
C ASP A 273 38.48 8.33 15.14
N PRO A 274 39.82 8.47 14.97
CA PRO A 274 40.61 9.55 15.56
C PRO A 274 40.76 10.81 14.68
N PRO A 275 41.31 11.93 15.23
CA PRO A 275 41.31 13.24 14.57
C PRO A 275 42.60 13.53 13.82
N ASP A 276 42.48 14.29 12.72
CA ASP A 276 43.57 15.14 12.21
C ASP A 276 43.03 16.52 11.84
N SER A 277 43.77 17.55 12.25
CA SER A 277 43.53 19.00 12.11
C SER A 277 44.63 19.61 11.20
N PRO A 278 44.70 20.94 10.94
CA PRO A 278 43.66 21.96 10.71
C PRO A 278 43.97 22.86 9.47
N GLY A 279 43.05 23.76 9.11
CA GLY A 279 43.33 24.84 8.14
C GLY A 279 42.28 25.97 8.07
N SER A 280 42.57 27.06 8.79
CA SER A 280 42.37 28.49 8.46
C SER A 280 41.08 29.04 7.83
N GLY A 281 40.52 30.11 8.43
CA GLY A 281 39.86 31.18 7.63
C GLY A 281 38.70 31.95 8.26
N ALA A 282 39.02 32.99 9.03
CA ALA A 282 38.42 34.33 9.09
C ALA A 282 36.89 34.61 8.96
N SER A 283 36.36 35.24 10.03
CA SER A 283 35.54 36.48 10.07
C SER A 283 34.18 36.61 9.36
N GLY A 284 33.16 36.91 10.18
CA GLY A 284 32.33 38.12 10.01
C GLY A 284 30.88 37.95 9.53
N GLY A 285 29.93 38.52 10.28
CA GLY A 285 28.66 39.02 9.70
C GLY A 285 27.37 38.53 10.36
N ARG A 286 26.79 39.35 11.23
CA ARG A 286 25.35 39.35 11.56
C ARG A 286 24.53 39.70 10.31
N SER A 287 23.43 38.99 10.05
CA SER A 287 22.20 39.62 9.55
C SER A 287 20.98 38.73 9.74
N TYR A 288 19.90 39.36 10.19
CA TYR A 288 18.54 38.83 10.23
C TYR A 288 17.99 38.75 8.81
N PHE A 289 17.33 37.66 8.43
CA PHE A 289 16.32 37.71 7.36
C PHE A 289 15.23 36.67 7.59
N THR A 290 14.05 37.17 7.95
CA THR A 290 12.77 36.52 7.72
C THR A 290 12.49 36.49 6.21
N SER A 291 12.16 35.34 5.62
CA SER A 291 11.23 35.34 4.48
C SER A 291 10.55 33.99 4.32
N ARG A 292 9.22 34.07 4.32
CA ARG A 292 8.30 33.09 3.76
C ARG A 292 8.65 32.92 2.27
N TYR A 293 8.66 31.69 1.76
CA TYR A 293 8.38 31.44 0.36
C TYR A 293 7.41 30.28 0.22
N SER A 294 6.31 30.59 -0.47
CA SER A 294 5.29 29.66 -0.94
C SER A 294 5.72 29.08 -2.29
N ARG A 295 5.57 27.75 -2.41
CA ARG A 295 5.20 26.95 -3.59
C ARG A 295 5.68 27.38 -4.98
N ARG A 296 6.38 26.47 -5.66
CA ARG A 296 6.05 26.04 -7.05
C ARG A 296 6.39 24.56 -7.25
N PRO A 297 5.49 23.75 -7.85
CA PRO A 297 5.84 22.43 -8.37
C PRO A 297 6.53 22.59 -9.73
N PHE A 298 7.70 21.99 -9.89
CA PHE A 298 8.36 21.83 -11.19
C PHE A 298 7.91 20.51 -11.81
N PHE A 299 7.23 20.58 -12.96
CA PHE A 299 7.10 19.48 -13.90
C PHE A 299 7.95 19.82 -15.12
N THR A 300 8.97 19.01 -15.39
CA THR A 300 9.56 18.91 -16.73
C THR A 300 8.71 17.95 -17.55
N ARG A 301 8.12 18.47 -18.62
CA ARG A 301 7.56 17.72 -19.76
C ARG A 301 8.57 16.69 -20.23
N PHE A 302 8.17 15.43 -20.31
CA PHE A 302 8.39 14.52 -21.45
C PHE A 302 7.22 13.53 -21.49
#